data_AF-A0A4U0WTV2-F1
#
_entry.id   AF-A0A4U0WTV2-F1
#
_cell.length_a   1.000
_cell.length_b   1.000
_cell.length_c   1.000
_cell.angle_alpha   90.00
_cell.angle_beta   90.00
_cell.angle_gamma   90.00
#
_symmetry.space_group_name_H-M   'P 1'
#
loop_
_entity.id
_entity.type
_entity.pdbx_description
1 polymer ?
#
loop_
_entity_poly.entity_id
_entity_poly.type
_entity_poly.pdbx_seq_one_letter_code
_entity_poly.pdbx_strand_id
1 'polypeptide(L)'
;ALTTRGWNGYGENEYRAFRYLTEKKRLIVEDLTPEFLGSKSFHLICSPSRCGEMIQQILDRRAAGGFGDSNEKKPIMIWEPVPDLCTPEELANTLKTMKYVDVISPNHEELAALFGENHTAGVNRALIEKHAQRLLAEGIGSGDTGAVVVRAGKEGCYIATSELTRWLPAYHQDPTKVVDPTGGGNGFLGGLAVGLARTGDIVEAARMGSVAASYCIEQVGVPSITCTHDGGMGTPEEEWNGSSVLERLTEFRGRTG
;
A
#
# COMPACT_ATOMS: atom_id res chain seq x y z
N ALA A 1 11.23 -26.64 -5.79
CA ALA A 1 10.19 -26.52 -4.74
C ALA A 1 8.86 -26.10 -5.39
N LEU A 2 7.72 -26.61 -4.91
CA LEU A 2 6.40 -26.25 -5.45
C LEU A 2 6.00 -24.80 -5.13
N THR A 3 6.49 -24.25 -4.02
CA THR A 3 6.24 -22.88 -3.57
C THR A 3 7.54 -22.14 -3.27
N THR A 4 7.52 -20.82 -3.39
CA THR A 4 8.64 -19.96 -2.97
C THR A 4 8.71 -19.88 -1.46
N ARG A 5 9.92 -19.98 -0.91
CA ARG A 5 10.19 -19.84 0.52
C ARG A 5 11.09 -18.64 0.74
N GLY A 6 10.73 -17.82 1.73
CA GLY A 6 11.54 -16.72 2.22
C GLY A 6 12.05 -17.01 3.63
N TRP A 7 13.22 -16.48 3.96
CA TRP A 7 13.73 -16.41 5.31
C TRP A 7 13.65 -14.96 5.79
N ASN A 8 13.04 -14.76 6.96
CA ASN A 8 13.08 -13.51 7.70
C ASN A 8 14.06 -13.66 8.85
N GLY A 9 15.09 -12.82 8.86
CA GLY A 9 16.06 -12.69 9.95
C GLY A 9 15.73 -11.53 10.84
N TYR A 10 15.86 -11.76 12.15
CA TYR A 10 15.70 -10.75 13.20
C TYR A 10 17.02 -10.66 13.96
N GLY A 11 17.52 -9.44 14.16
CA GLY A 11 18.78 -9.16 14.85
C GLY A 11 18.63 -8.05 15.90
N GLU A 12 19.74 -7.67 16.52
CA GLU A 12 19.79 -6.56 17.48
C GLU A 12 19.38 -5.23 16.84
N ASN A 13 18.92 -4.27 17.65
CA ASN A 13 18.47 -2.94 17.21
C ASN A 13 17.38 -2.97 16.14
N GLU A 14 16.43 -3.91 16.25
CA GLU A 14 15.32 -4.09 15.28
C GLU A 14 15.82 -4.41 13.86
N TYR A 15 17.08 -4.85 13.70
CA TYR A 15 17.63 -5.21 12.40
C TYR A 15 16.83 -6.37 11.79
N ARG A 16 16.45 -6.20 10.52
CA ARG A 16 15.79 -7.24 9.75
C ARG A 16 16.46 -7.48 8.42
N ALA A 17 16.50 -8.75 8.05
CA ALA A 17 17.00 -9.20 6.76
C ALA A 17 15.99 -10.15 6.12
N PHE A 18 15.87 -10.09 4.81
CA PHE A 18 15.06 -11.02 4.04
C PHE A 18 15.90 -11.64 2.93
N ARG A 19 15.75 -12.95 2.72
CA ARG A 19 16.27 -13.60 1.52
C ARG A 19 15.37 -14.74 1.06
N TYR A 20 15.33 -14.96 -0.25
CA TYR A 20 14.68 -16.13 -0.82
C TYR A 20 15.52 -17.38 -0.55
N LEU A 21 14.89 -18.43 -0.04
CA LEU A 21 15.49 -19.76 0.17
C LEU A 21 15.31 -20.69 -1.03
N THR A 22 14.40 -20.33 -1.93
CA THR A 22 14.13 -21.03 -3.19
C THR A 22 13.94 -20.00 -4.28
N GLU A 23 13.94 -20.43 -5.54
CA GLU A 23 13.57 -19.57 -6.66
C GLU A 23 12.24 -18.82 -6.39
N LYS A 24 12.25 -17.53 -6.72
CA LYS A 24 11.07 -16.67 -6.67
C LYS A 24 10.16 -17.00 -7.84
N LYS A 25 9.08 -17.74 -7.56
CA LYS A 25 7.95 -17.93 -8.47
C LYS A 25 7.21 -16.62 -8.54
N ARG A 26 7.29 -15.99 -9.70
CA ARG A 26 6.81 -14.64 -9.94
C ARG A 26 5.43 -14.73 -10.57
N LEU A 27 4.43 -14.14 -9.92
CA LEU A 27 3.12 -13.96 -10.52
C LEU A 27 3.24 -13.02 -11.73
N ILE A 28 2.60 -13.42 -12.82
CA ILE A 28 2.45 -12.67 -14.07
C ILE A 28 0.96 -12.41 -14.32
N VAL A 29 0.64 -11.54 -15.27
CA VAL A 29 -0.74 -11.13 -15.49
C VAL A 29 -1.58 -12.31 -15.96
N GLU A 30 -1.01 -13.26 -16.69
CA GLU A 30 -1.63 -14.51 -17.16
C GLU A 30 -2.14 -15.39 -16.01
N ASP A 31 -1.56 -15.28 -14.81
CA ASP A 31 -1.99 -16.04 -13.64
C ASP A 31 -3.34 -15.54 -13.08
N LEU A 32 -3.82 -14.38 -13.50
CA LEU A 32 -5.13 -13.87 -13.08
C LEU A 32 -6.26 -14.70 -13.71
N THR A 33 -7.06 -15.32 -12.84
CA THR A 33 -8.34 -15.94 -13.18
C THR A 33 -9.37 -14.86 -13.57
N PRO A 34 -10.47 -15.20 -14.25
CA PRO A 34 -11.52 -14.23 -14.56
C PRO A 34 -12.07 -13.49 -13.33
N GLU A 35 -12.17 -14.18 -12.19
CA GLU A 35 -12.58 -13.60 -10.91
C GLU A 35 -11.59 -12.52 -10.44
N PHE A 36 -10.28 -12.82 -10.40
CA PHE A 36 -9.28 -11.85 -10.00
C PHE A 36 -9.08 -10.73 -11.02
N LEU A 37 -9.27 -11.02 -12.30
CA LEU A 37 -9.23 -10.02 -13.37
C LEU A 37 -10.33 -8.96 -13.19
N GLY A 38 -11.49 -9.35 -12.63
CA GLY A 38 -12.61 -8.48 -12.29
C GLY A 38 -12.42 -7.62 -11.04
N SER A 39 -11.27 -7.67 -10.38
CA SER A 39 -11.00 -6.89 -9.16
C SER A 39 -11.16 -5.38 -9.38
N LYS A 40 -11.69 -4.68 -8.37
CA LYS A 40 -11.85 -3.21 -8.38
C LYS A 40 -10.55 -2.45 -8.14
N SER A 41 -9.52 -3.13 -7.66
CA SER A 41 -8.22 -2.53 -7.35
C SER A 41 -7.10 -3.54 -7.51
N PHE A 42 -5.92 -3.08 -7.94
CA PHE A 42 -4.69 -3.86 -8.01
C PHE A 42 -3.58 -3.13 -7.24
N HIS A 43 -2.94 -3.84 -6.31
CA HIS A 43 -1.71 -3.37 -5.65
C HIS A 43 -0.52 -4.10 -6.29
N LEU A 44 0.38 -3.33 -6.90
CA LEU A 44 1.52 -3.83 -7.65
C LEU A 44 2.82 -3.48 -6.91
N ILE A 45 3.64 -4.50 -6.65
CA ILE A 45 4.97 -4.35 -6.06
C ILE A 45 6.01 -4.79 -7.11
N CYS A 46 6.57 -3.82 -7.83
CA CYS A 46 7.47 -4.10 -8.95
C CYS A 46 8.31 -2.87 -9.36
N SER A 47 9.23 -3.09 -10.31
CA SER A 47 9.97 -2.00 -10.96
C SER A 47 9.03 -1.07 -11.72
N PRO A 48 9.43 0.18 -12.00
CA PRO A 48 8.60 1.13 -12.75
C PRO A 48 8.17 0.58 -14.12
N SER A 49 9.13 0.14 -14.94
CA SER A 49 8.88 -0.44 -16.26
C SER A 49 7.85 -1.56 -16.23
N ARG A 50 8.03 -2.49 -15.29
CA ARG A 50 7.15 -3.64 -15.12
C ARG A 50 5.76 -3.24 -14.64
N CYS A 51 5.64 -2.22 -13.79
CA CYS A 51 4.36 -1.71 -13.35
C CYS A 51 3.52 -1.25 -14.56
N GLY A 52 4.12 -0.44 -15.45
CA GLY A 52 3.47 0.00 -16.68
C GLY A 52 3.06 -1.17 -17.59
N GLU A 53 3.95 -2.15 -17.80
CA GLU A 53 3.66 -3.36 -18.58
C GLU A 53 2.50 -4.17 -18.00
N MET A 54 2.50 -4.41 -16.68
CA MET A 54 1.44 -5.18 -16.01
C MET A 54 0.10 -4.46 -16.08
N ILE A 55 0.07 -3.14 -15.88
CA ILE A 55 -1.16 -2.34 -15.98
C ILE A 55 -1.74 -2.45 -17.38
N GLN A 56 -0.94 -2.29 -18.42
CA GLN A 56 -1.41 -2.42 -19.80
C GLN A 56 -1.98 -3.81 -20.08
N GLN A 57 -1.26 -4.87 -19.69
CA GLN A 57 -1.71 -6.25 -19.86
C GLN A 57 -3.01 -6.53 -19.09
N ILE A 58 -3.15 -6.01 -17.86
CA ILE A 58 -4.39 -6.15 -17.07
C ILE A 58 -5.55 -5.47 -17.80
N LEU A 59 -5.37 -4.24 -18.28
CA LEU A 59 -6.41 -3.49 -18.99
C LEU A 59 -6.80 -4.18 -20.31
N ASP A 60 -5.83 -4.66 -21.09
CA ASP A 60 -6.08 -5.38 -22.34
C ASP A 60 -6.85 -6.68 -22.10
N ARG A 61 -6.45 -7.47 -21.09
CA ARG A 61 -7.16 -8.69 -20.70
C ARG A 61 -8.56 -8.40 -20.18
N ARG A 62 -8.73 -7.33 -19.40
CA ARG A 62 -10.04 -6.88 -18.91
C ARG A 62 -10.96 -6.54 -20.07
N ALA A 63 -10.50 -5.74 -21.03
CA ALA A 63 -11.27 -5.40 -22.22
C ALA A 63 -11.65 -6.66 -23.03
N ALA A 64 -10.70 -7.58 -23.25
CA ALA A 64 -10.97 -8.85 -23.94
C ALA A 64 -11.94 -9.77 -23.16
N GLY A 65 -11.96 -9.67 -21.83
CA GLY A 65 -12.84 -10.41 -20.93
C GLY A 65 -14.23 -9.77 -20.75
N GLY A 66 -14.54 -8.67 -21.44
CA GLY A 66 -15.82 -7.96 -21.32
C GLY A 66 -15.95 -7.07 -20.08
N PHE A 67 -14.84 -6.74 -19.41
CA PHE A 67 -14.80 -5.72 -18.36
C PHE A 67 -14.56 -4.34 -18.98
N GLY A 68 -15.22 -3.30 -18.47
CA GLY A 68 -15.01 -1.92 -18.93
C GLY A 68 -16.00 -1.39 -19.97
N ASP A 69 -17.20 -1.97 -20.07
CA ASP A 69 -18.35 -1.30 -20.74
C ASP A 69 -18.61 0.08 -20.11
N SER A 70 -19.31 0.98 -20.80
CA SER A 70 -19.45 2.41 -20.44
C SER A 70 -19.94 2.71 -19.02
N ASN A 71 -20.47 1.72 -18.30
CA ASN A 71 -20.94 1.82 -16.91
C ASN A 71 -19.96 1.27 -15.86
N GLU A 72 -18.89 0.55 -16.22
CA GLU A 72 -17.94 -0.02 -15.26
C GLU A 72 -16.81 0.97 -14.97
N LYS A 73 -16.60 1.28 -13.69
CA LYS A 73 -15.45 2.10 -13.26
C LYS A 73 -14.14 1.35 -13.56
N LYS A 74 -13.14 2.08 -14.03
CA LYS A 74 -11.78 1.55 -14.17
C LYS A 74 -11.27 1.04 -12.81
N PRO A 75 -10.47 -0.05 -12.79
CA PRO A 75 -9.88 -0.53 -11.56
C PRO A 75 -8.84 0.46 -11.04
N ILE A 76 -8.75 0.57 -9.71
CA ILE A 76 -7.78 1.42 -9.02
C ILE A 76 -6.40 0.76 -9.06
N MET A 77 -5.39 1.46 -9.56
CA MET A 77 -4.01 0.99 -9.65
C MET A 77 -3.15 1.64 -8.57
N ILE A 78 -2.69 0.84 -7.62
CA ILE A 78 -1.79 1.27 -6.53
C ILE A 78 -0.43 0.65 -6.77
N TRP A 79 0.60 1.48 -6.86
CA TRP A 79 1.97 1.03 -7.09
C TRP A 79 2.87 1.32 -5.89
N GLU A 80 3.52 0.26 -5.40
CA GLU A 80 4.62 0.32 -4.45
C GLU A 80 5.92 0.01 -5.19
N PRO A 81 6.88 0.96 -5.25
CA PRO A 81 8.16 0.71 -5.89
C PRO A 81 8.97 -0.28 -5.06
N VAL A 82 9.80 -1.10 -5.74
CA VAL A 82 10.71 -2.01 -5.03
C VAL A 82 11.92 -1.22 -4.50
N PRO A 83 12.39 -1.51 -3.27
CA PRO A 83 13.51 -0.78 -2.65
C PRO A 83 14.76 -0.68 -3.54
N ASP A 84 15.14 -1.79 -4.17
CA ASP A 84 16.37 -1.88 -4.97
C ASP A 84 16.40 -0.96 -6.21
N LEU A 85 15.24 -0.42 -6.61
CA LEU A 85 15.09 0.47 -7.77
C LEU A 85 14.59 1.87 -7.39
N CYS A 86 14.58 2.20 -6.10
CA CYS A 86 14.36 3.56 -5.63
C CYS A 86 15.68 4.33 -5.70
N THR A 87 16.16 4.58 -6.92
CA THR A 87 17.44 5.27 -7.16
C THR A 87 17.27 6.44 -8.15
N PRO A 88 18.17 7.42 -8.17
CA PRO A 88 18.09 8.55 -9.11
C PRO A 88 18.05 8.13 -10.58
N GLU A 89 18.71 7.04 -10.94
CA GLU A 89 18.75 6.50 -12.31
C GLU A 89 17.37 6.02 -12.78
N GLU A 90 16.55 5.51 -11.86
CA GLU A 90 15.19 5.03 -12.14
C GLU A 90 14.12 6.13 -12.01
N LEU A 91 14.50 7.36 -11.65
CA LEU A 91 13.55 8.47 -11.51
C LEU A 91 12.79 8.69 -12.82
N ALA A 92 13.46 8.74 -13.97
CA ALA A 92 12.79 8.96 -15.26
C ALA A 92 11.75 7.88 -15.59
N ASN A 93 12.07 6.61 -15.31
CA ASN A 93 11.14 5.50 -15.50
C ASN A 93 9.98 5.59 -14.50
N THR A 94 10.25 6.02 -13.27
CA THR A 94 9.24 6.26 -12.24
C THR A 94 8.25 7.34 -12.67
N LEU A 95 8.74 8.50 -13.14
CA LEU A 95 7.91 9.59 -13.65
C LEU A 95 7.02 9.15 -14.81
N LYS A 96 7.57 8.38 -15.75
CA LYS A 96 6.79 7.80 -16.85
C LYS A 96 5.70 6.85 -16.35
N THR A 97 6.01 6.02 -15.37
CA THR A 97 5.10 4.99 -14.83
C THR A 97 3.95 5.61 -14.03
N MET A 98 4.19 6.73 -13.33
CA MET A 98 3.17 7.40 -12.53
C MET A 98 1.94 7.83 -13.33
N LYS A 99 2.06 7.99 -14.65
CA LYS A 99 0.93 8.31 -15.54
C LYS A 99 -0.10 7.18 -15.67
N TYR A 100 0.23 5.97 -15.24
CA TYR A 100 -0.63 4.79 -15.37
C TYR A 100 -1.25 4.34 -14.04
N VAL A 101 -0.91 4.99 -12.92
CA VAL A 101 -1.37 4.60 -11.57
C VAL A 101 -2.25 5.67 -10.96
N ASP A 102 -3.16 5.27 -10.07
CA ASP A 102 -3.96 6.21 -9.27
C ASP A 102 -3.22 6.63 -8.00
N VAL A 103 -2.40 5.73 -7.44
CA VAL A 103 -1.57 6.02 -6.26
C VAL A 103 -0.18 5.44 -6.43
N ILE A 104 0.86 6.25 -6.18
CA ILE A 104 2.21 5.77 -5.91
C ILE A 104 2.46 5.83 -4.39
N SER A 105 2.97 4.75 -3.81
CA SER A 105 3.16 4.64 -2.36
C SER A 105 4.54 4.11 -1.95
N PRO A 106 5.60 4.91 -2.12
CA PRO A 106 6.90 4.59 -1.52
C PRO A 106 6.82 4.72 0.00
N ASN A 107 7.74 4.07 0.71
CA ASN A 107 8.07 4.47 2.07
C ASN A 107 9.00 5.70 2.05
N HIS A 108 9.24 6.30 3.22
CA HIS A 108 10.09 7.50 3.33
C HIS A 108 11.54 7.29 2.86
N GLU A 109 12.17 6.15 3.15
CA GLU A 109 13.52 5.84 2.69
C GLU A 109 13.58 5.65 1.18
N GLU A 110 12.63 4.90 0.62
CA GLU A 110 12.45 4.70 -0.82
C GLU A 110 12.27 6.04 -1.54
N LEU A 111 11.42 6.93 -1.01
CA LEU A 111 11.19 8.24 -1.60
C LEU A 111 12.46 9.11 -1.57
N ALA A 112 13.17 9.15 -0.45
CA ALA A 112 14.42 9.90 -0.35
C ALA A 112 15.47 9.37 -1.34
N ALA A 113 15.64 8.04 -1.37
CA ALA A 113 16.63 7.36 -2.22
C ALA A 113 16.37 7.58 -3.72
N LEU A 114 15.10 7.61 -4.14
CA LEU A 114 14.71 7.93 -5.52
C LEU A 114 15.21 9.32 -5.98
N PHE A 115 15.40 10.25 -5.04
CA PHE A 115 15.94 11.57 -5.31
C PHE A 115 17.41 11.75 -4.90
N GLY A 116 18.09 10.66 -4.54
CA GLY A 116 19.51 10.67 -4.15
C GLY A 116 19.75 11.27 -2.76
N GLU A 117 18.71 11.36 -1.94
CA GLU A 117 18.76 11.85 -0.56
C GLU A 117 18.55 10.69 0.42
N ASN A 118 18.80 10.93 1.71
CA ASN A 118 18.55 9.95 2.77
C ASN A 118 18.08 10.61 4.06
N HIS A 119 17.59 9.78 4.99
CA HIS A 119 17.21 10.20 6.33
C HIS A 119 18.40 9.98 7.28
N THR A 120 19.02 11.07 7.76
CA THR A 120 20.24 10.98 8.60
C THR A 120 19.96 10.81 10.09
N ALA A 121 18.83 11.30 10.59
CA ALA A 121 18.47 11.29 12.02
C ALA A 121 16.97 10.99 12.21
N GLY A 122 16.53 9.86 11.66
CA GLY A 122 15.12 9.48 11.63
C GLY A 122 14.33 10.19 10.53
N VAL A 123 13.01 10.02 10.58
CA VAL A 123 12.10 10.50 9.54
C VAL A 123 12.11 12.03 9.48
N ASN A 124 12.38 12.59 8.30
CA ASN A 124 12.36 14.02 8.04
C ASN A 124 11.09 14.35 7.24
N ARG A 125 10.09 14.94 7.91
CA ARG A 125 8.79 15.27 7.29
C ARG A 125 8.92 16.29 6.16
N ALA A 126 9.76 17.31 6.31
CA ALA A 126 9.97 18.32 5.28
C ALA A 126 10.61 17.73 4.01
N LEU A 127 11.50 16.73 4.17
CA LEU A 127 12.09 16.01 3.04
C LEU A 127 11.03 15.19 2.29
N ILE A 128 10.15 14.49 3.02
CA ILE A 128 9.03 13.73 2.46
C ILE A 128 8.08 14.66 1.70
N GLU A 129 7.68 15.76 2.32
CA GLU A 129 6.81 16.77 1.71
C GLU A 129 7.42 17.31 0.41
N LYS A 130 8.69 17.74 0.45
CA LYS A 130 9.43 18.22 -0.74
C LYS A 130 9.40 17.20 -1.88
N HIS A 131 9.73 15.95 -1.61
CA HIS A 131 9.82 14.92 -2.65
C HIS A 131 8.46 14.45 -3.17
N ALA A 132 7.47 14.32 -2.29
CA ALA A 132 6.10 14.01 -2.69
C ALA A 132 5.51 15.11 -3.58
N GLN A 133 5.76 16.39 -3.25
CA GLN A 133 5.35 17.51 -4.10
C GLN A 133 6.05 17.50 -5.46
N ARG A 134 7.33 17.10 -5.53
CA ARG A 134 8.02 16.93 -6.81
C ARG A 134 7.39 15.84 -7.67
N LEU A 135 7.04 14.69 -7.10
CA LEU A 135 6.34 13.64 -7.83
C LEU A 135 4.96 14.11 -8.31
N LEU A 136 4.21 14.79 -7.45
CA LEU A 136 2.89 15.32 -7.78
C LEU A 136 2.93 16.37 -8.89
N ALA A 137 3.95 17.24 -8.91
CA ALA A 137 4.15 18.26 -9.94
C ALA A 137 4.41 17.68 -11.33
N GLU A 138 4.98 16.47 -11.41
CA GLU A 138 5.12 15.72 -12.66
C GLU A 138 3.80 15.12 -13.13
N GLY A 139 2.80 15.03 -12.24
CA GLY A 139 1.43 14.59 -12.46
C GLY A 139 1.25 13.07 -12.38
N ILE A 140 0.17 12.62 -11.74
CA ILE A 140 -0.10 11.20 -11.44
C ILE A 140 -1.45 10.78 -12.01
N GLY A 141 -1.49 9.61 -12.64
CA GLY A 141 -2.69 9.05 -13.26
C GLY A 141 -3.18 9.82 -14.48
N SER A 142 -4.35 9.45 -14.98
CA SER A 142 -4.98 10.15 -16.10
C SER A 142 -5.52 11.51 -15.66
N GLY A 143 -5.03 12.59 -16.27
CA GLY A 143 -5.48 13.95 -15.97
C GLY A 143 -4.89 14.55 -14.69
N ASP A 144 -3.78 13.99 -14.18
CA ASP A 144 -3.03 14.50 -13.04
C ASP A 144 -3.88 14.61 -11.74
N THR A 145 -4.75 13.62 -11.53
CA THR A 145 -5.68 13.52 -10.39
C THR A 145 -5.29 12.47 -9.34
N GLY A 146 -4.19 11.74 -9.58
CA GLY A 146 -3.70 10.71 -8.66
C GLY A 146 -3.05 11.27 -7.39
N ALA A 147 -2.59 10.36 -6.54
CA ALA A 147 -2.03 10.67 -5.23
C ALA A 147 -0.62 10.10 -5.00
N VAL A 148 0.15 10.79 -4.17
CA VAL A 148 1.32 10.24 -3.49
C VAL A 148 0.93 9.91 -2.05
N VAL A 149 1.15 8.67 -1.61
CA VAL A 149 0.98 8.26 -0.21
C VAL A 149 2.30 7.73 0.32
N VAL A 150 2.99 8.50 1.15
CA VAL A 150 4.30 8.12 1.69
C VAL A 150 4.14 7.45 3.04
N ARG A 151 4.55 6.19 3.15
CA ARG A 151 4.54 5.45 4.43
C ARG A 151 5.78 5.82 5.25
N ALA A 152 5.56 6.34 6.45
CA ALA A 152 6.59 6.96 7.28
C ALA A 152 6.78 6.26 8.64
N GLY A 153 6.49 4.95 8.71
CA GLY A 153 6.67 4.15 9.93
C GLY A 153 5.90 4.73 11.12
N LYS A 154 6.59 4.99 12.23
CA LYS A 154 6.02 5.59 13.45
C LYS A 154 5.43 6.99 13.26
N GLU A 155 5.86 7.72 12.22
CA GLU A 155 5.27 9.03 11.88
C GLU A 155 3.90 8.89 11.19
N GLY A 156 3.50 7.68 10.81
CA GLY A 156 2.27 7.39 10.10
C GLY A 156 2.43 7.47 8.59
N CYS A 157 1.63 8.30 7.93
CA CYS A 157 1.73 8.52 6.49
C CYS A 157 1.48 9.96 6.07
N TYR A 158 2.11 10.36 4.98
CA TYR A 158 1.86 11.63 4.30
C TYR A 158 1.07 11.39 3.01
N ILE A 159 0.06 12.21 2.78
CA ILE A 159 -0.83 12.16 1.62
C ILE A 159 -0.68 13.47 0.87
N ALA A 160 -0.49 13.39 -0.44
CA ALA A 160 -0.49 14.54 -1.34
C ALA A 160 -1.31 14.25 -2.60
N THR A 161 -2.24 15.15 -2.90
CA THR A 161 -2.97 15.24 -4.17
C THR A 161 -2.87 16.68 -4.69
N SER A 162 -3.36 16.94 -5.90
CA SER A 162 -3.46 18.31 -6.44
C SER A 162 -4.37 19.23 -5.62
N GLU A 163 -5.24 18.68 -4.78
CA GLU A 163 -6.25 19.41 -4.00
C GLU A 163 -5.85 19.58 -2.53
N LEU A 164 -5.11 18.63 -1.96
CA LEU A 164 -4.77 18.64 -0.54
C LEU A 164 -3.45 17.96 -0.22
N THR A 165 -2.93 18.31 0.95
CA THR A 165 -1.89 17.55 1.62
C THR A 165 -2.29 17.27 3.07
N ARG A 166 -1.92 16.10 3.60
CA ARG A 166 -2.28 15.72 4.96
C ARG A 166 -1.30 14.70 5.54
N TRP A 167 -0.91 14.93 6.79
CA TRP A 167 -0.29 13.90 7.63
C TRP A 167 -1.38 13.18 8.43
N LEU A 168 -1.31 11.85 8.44
CA LEU A 168 -2.01 11.03 9.42
C LEU A 168 -0.97 10.38 10.34
N PRO A 169 -1.16 10.41 11.68
CA PRO A 169 -0.26 9.73 12.60
C PRO A 169 -0.35 8.21 12.43
N ALA A 170 0.64 7.46 12.92
CA ALA A 170 0.50 6.01 13.04
C ALA A 170 -0.67 5.66 13.98
N TYR A 171 -1.35 4.53 13.75
CA TYR A 171 -2.44 4.11 14.63
C TYR A 171 -1.98 3.94 16.08
N HIS A 172 -0.90 3.19 16.30
CA HIS A 172 -0.27 3.06 17.61
C HIS A 172 0.69 4.22 17.86
N GLN A 173 0.48 4.90 18.98
CA GLN A 173 1.39 5.93 19.51
C GLN A 173 2.27 5.39 20.64
N ASP A 174 1.97 4.19 21.12
CA ASP A 174 2.74 3.46 22.14
C ASP A 174 3.61 2.40 21.43
N PRO A 175 4.96 2.50 21.49
CA PRO A 175 5.84 1.56 20.83
C PRO A 175 5.74 0.14 21.40
N THR A 176 5.23 -0.04 22.62
CA THR A 176 5.06 -1.38 23.21
C THR A 176 3.99 -2.21 22.52
N LYS A 177 3.12 -1.58 21.71
CA LYS A 177 2.13 -2.24 20.87
C LYS A 177 2.68 -2.72 19.52
N VAL A 178 3.90 -2.33 19.17
CA VAL A 178 4.57 -2.71 17.93
C VAL A 178 5.52 -3.87 18.22
N VAL A 179 5.08 -5.09 17.93
CA VAL A 179 5.85 -6.32 18.19
C VAL A 179 6.75 -6.67 17.01
N ASP A 180 6.22 -6.60 15.79
CA ASP A 180 6.94 -6.96 14.57
C ASP A 180 6.46 -6.08 13.41
N PRO A 181 7.26 -5.11 12.90
CA PRO A 181 6.80 -4.25 11.81
C PRO A 181 6.62 -4.98 10.46
N THR A 182 6.69 -6.32 10.41
CA THR A 182 6.64 -7.10 9.17
C THR A 182 5.24 -7.03 8.61
N GLY A 183 5.12 -6.73 7.32
CA GLY A 183 3.81 -6.67 6.68
C GLY A 183 2.99 -5.42 7.01
N GLY A 184 3.42 -4.55 7.93
CA GLY A 184 2.71 -3.29 8.22
C GLY A 184 2.49 -2.42 6.98
N GLY A 185 3.52 -2.28 6.13
CA GLY A 185 3.41 -1.56 4.86
C GLY A 185 2.47 -2.22 3.84
N ASN A 186 2.47 -3.56 3.75
CA ASN A 186 1.58 -4.30 2.85
C ASN A 186 0.14 -4.28 3.36
N GLY A 187 -0.06 -4.42 4.68
CA GLY A 187 -1.35 -4.29 5.35
C GLY A 187 -1.93 -2.90 5.14
N PHE A 188 -1.09 -1.85 5.25
CA PHE A 188 -1.48 -0.48 4.91
C PHE A 188 -2.03 -0.39 3.48
N LEU A 189 -1.32 -0.94 2.49
CA LEU A 189 -1.72 -0.83 1.09
C LEU A 189 -2.94 -1.69 0.75
N GLY A 190 -3.11 -2.83 1.42
CA GLY A 190 -4.35 -3.61 1.36
C GLY A 190 -5.55 -2.83 1.89
N GLY A 191 -5.42 -2.19 3.06
CA GLY A 191 -6.47 -1.35 3.65
C GLY A 191 -6.76 -0.10 2.81
N LEU A 192 -5.72 0.53 2.23
CA LEU A 192 -5.84 1.65 1.30
C LEU A 192 -6.63 1.25 0.05
N ALA A 193 -6.33 0.11 -0.56
CA ALA A 193 -7.04 -0.41 -1.72
C ALA A 193 -8.54 -0.60 -1.45
N VAL A 194 -8.86 -1.24 -0.33
CA VAL A 194 -10.25 -1.44 0.11
C VAL A 194 -10.94 -0.09 0.36
N GLY A 195 -10.27 0.84 1.01
CA GLY A 195 -10.82 2.16 1.31
C GLY A 195 -11.11 2.98 0.06
N LEU A 196 -10.19 3.03 -0.91
CA LEU A 196 -10.39 3.70 -2.18
C LEU A 196 -11.55 3.08 -2.96
N ALA A 197 -11.60 1.74 -3.03
CA ALA A 197 -12.67 1.03 -3.74
C ALA A 197 -14.07 1.25 -3.13
N ARG A 198 -14.15 1.50 -1.81
CA ARG A 198 -15.41 1.72 -1.09
C ARG A 198 -15.84 3.18 -1.05
N THR A 199 -14.90 4.11 -0.90
CA THR A 199 -15.20 5.51 -0.56
C THR A 199 -14.79 6.50 -1.64
N GLY A 200 -13.75 6.19 -2.42
CA GLY A 200 -13.10 7.16 -3.32
C GLY A 200 -12.34 8.28 -2.61
N ASP A 201 -12.28 8.29 -1.28
CA ASP A 201 -11.60 9.32 -0.48
C ASP A 201 -10.22 8.80 -0.06
N ILE A 202 -9.17 9.47 -0.52
CA ILE A 202 -7.77 9.08 -0.24
C ILE A 202 -7.40 9.19 1.24
N VAL A 203 -7.94 10.16 1.97
CA VAL A 203 -7.67 10.35 3.40
C VAL A 203 -8.35 9.25 4.18
N GLU A 204 -9.61 8.96 3.87
CA GLU A 204 -10.34 7.87 4.50
C GLU A 204 -9.73 6.51 4.18
N ALA A 205 -9.30 6.30 2.94
CA ALA A 205 -8.58 5.10 2.56
C ALA A 205 -7.25 4.95 3.32
N ALA A 206 -6.50 6.03 3.52
CA ALA A 206 -5.28 6.00 4.31
C ALA A 206 -5.55 5.74 5.81
N ARG A 207 -6.71 6.14 6.34
CA ARG A 207 -7.15 5.72 7.68
C ARG A 207 -7.40 4.22 7.75
N MET A 208 -8.09 3.65 6.76
CA MET A 208 -8.30 2.21 6.65
C MET A 208 -6.98 1.45 6.51
N GLY A 209 -6.04 1.97 5.72
CA GLY A 209 -4.66 1.46 5.65
C GLY A 209 -3.95 1.50 7.00
N SER A 210 -4.01 2.62 7.72
CA SER A 210 -3.39 2.76 9.04
C SER A 210 -3.94 1.75 10.05
N VAL A 211 -5.26 1.50 10.02
CA VAL A 211 -5.91 0.49 10.87
C VAL A 211 -5.48 -0.93 10.47
N ALA A 212 -5.45 -1.26 9.18
CA ALA A 212 -4.98 -2.57 8.72
C ALA A 212 -3.52 -2.82 9.10
N ALA A 213 -2.65 -1.82 8.94
CA ALA A 213 -1.26 -1.88 9.36
C ALA A 213 -1.10 -2.12 10.87
N SER A 214 -1.97 -1.51 11.69
CA SER A 214 -1.95 -1.68 13.15
C SER A 214 -2.10 -3.15 13.55
N TYR A 215 -3.00 -3.88 12.92
CA TYR A 215 -3.17 -5.31 13.17
C TYR A 215 -1.96 -6.12 12.72
N CYS A 216 -1.33 -5.77 11.60
CA CYS A 216 -0.17 -6.51 11.11
C CYS A 216 1.03 -6.43 12.06
N ILE A 217 1.20 -5.32 12.78
CA ILE A 217 2.42 -5.06 13.57
C ILE A 217 2.32 -5.45 15.05
N GLU A 218 1.13 -5.85 15.51
CA GLU A 218 0.85 -6.27 16.89
C GLU A 218 1.37 -7.68 17.23
N GLN A 219 1.86 -8.44 16.24
CA GLN A 219 2.33 -9.82 16.42
C GLN A 219 3.34 -10.22 15.34
N VAL A 220 4.07 -11.31 15.60
CA VAL A 220 4.86 -11.98 14.56
C VAL A 220 3.92 -12.78 13.65
N GLY A 221 3.92 -12.46 12.35
CA GLY A 221 3.08 -13.13 11.36
C GLY A 221 1.75 -12.41 11.10
N VAL A 222 0.82 -13.10 10.44
CA VAL A 222 -0.46 -12.51 10.03
C VAL A 222 -1.42 -12.35 11.23
N PRO A 223 -2.33 -11.36 11.21
CA PRO A 223 -3.33 -11.18 12.27
C PRO A 223 -4.20 -12.42 12.46
N SER A 224 -4.66 -12.64 13.69
CA SER A 224 -5.61 -13.70 14.00
C SER A 224 -7.03 -13.23 13.74
N ILE A 225 -7.80 -14.02 12.99
CA ILE A 225 -9.21 -13.72 12.67
C ILE A 225 -10.11 -14.68 13.43
N THR A 226 -11.08 -14.12 14.15
CA THR A 226 -12.14 -14.88 14.82
C THR A 226 -13.49 -14.42 14.30
N CYS A 227 -14.31 -15.36 13.82
CA CYS A 227 -15.67 -15.09 13.40
C CYS A 227 -16.64 -15.71 14.40
N THR A 228 -17.48 -14.91 15.02
CA THR A 228 -18.58 -15.42 15.84
C THR A 228 -19.86 -15.46 15.02
N HIS A 229 -20.49 -16.63 14.98
CA HIS A 229 -21.82 -16.81 14.43
C HIS A 229 -22.80 -16.84 15.61
N ASP A 230 -23.62 -15.81 15.74
CA ASP A 230 -24.62 -15.69 16.80
C ASP A 230 -25.88 -16.55 16.54
N GLY A 231 -25.81 -17.61 15.73
CA GLY A 231 -26.95 -18.49 15.42
C GLY A 231 -28.20 -17.82 14.83
N GLY A 232 -28.17 -16.50 14.60
CA GLY A 232 -29.24 -15.68 14.03
C GLY A 232 -29.02 -15.41 12.54
N MET A 233 -29.93 -14.62 11.96
CA MET A 233 -29.80 -14.12 10.57
C MET A 233 -28.83 -12.93 10.45
N GLY A 234 -28.01 -12.64 11.47
CA GLY A 234 -27.06 -11.54 11.49
C GLY A 234 -25.82 -11.79 10.64
N THR A 235 -25.12 -10.71 10.28
CA THR A 235 -23.77 -10.81 9.70
C THR A 235 -22.80 -11.27 10.79
N PRO A 236 -21.92 -12.26 10.53
CA PRO A 236 -20.95 -12.73 11.52
C PRO A 236 -20.09 -11.56 12.01
N GLU A 237 -19.87 -11.46 13.32
CA GLU A 237 -18.93 -10.49 13.87
C GLU A 237 -17.51 -11.03 13.69
N GLU A 238 -16.74 -10.33 12.86
CA GLU A 238 -15.34 -10.63 12.56
C GLU A 238 -14.43 -9.73 13.39
N GLU A 239 -13.58 -10.35 14.19
CA GLU A 239 -12.57 -9.66 15.00
C GLU A 239 -11.17 -10.00 14.50
N TRP A 240 -10.30 -8.98 14.54
CA TRP A 240 -8.88 -9.09 14.22
C TRP A 240 -8.11 -8.84 15.50
N ASN A 241 -7.27 -9.79 15.89
CA ASN A 241 -6.56 -9.79 17.18
C ASN A 241 -7.50 -9.52 18.38
N GLY A 242 -8.75 -10.01 18.31
CA GLY A 242 -9.76 -9.82 19.36
C GLY A 242 -10.35 -8.41 19.44
N SER A 243 -10.32 -7.64 18.34
CA SER A 243 -11.00 -6.34 18.27
C SER A 243 -11.68 -6.09 16.92
N SER A 244 -12.75 -5.31 16.93
CA SER A 244 -13.50 -4.94 15.73
C SER A 244 -12.73 -3.93 14.88
N VAL A 245 -12.57 -4.23 13.59
CA VAL A 245 -11.95 -3.32 12.60
C VAL A 245 -12.74 -2.01 12.50
N LEU A 246 -14.08 -2.07 12.58
CA LEU A 246 -14.94 -0.90 12.44
C LEU A 246 -14.87 0.02 13.66
N GLU A 247 -14.83 -0.54 14.87
CA GLU A 247 -14.62 0.23 16.09
C GLU A 247 -13.26 0.92 16.09
N ARG A 248 -12.21 0.17 15.72
CA ARG A 248 -10.84 0.68 15.58
C ARG A 248 -10.76 1.83 14.57
N LEU A 249 -11.48 1.71 13.44
CA LEU A 249 -11.56 2.77 12.44
C LEU A 249 -12.32 4.00 12.94
N THR A 250 -13.43 3.81 13.66
CA THR A 250 -14.18 4.92 14.28
C THR A 250 -13.32 5.67 15.29
N GLU A 251 -12.58 4.96 16.14
CA GLU A 251 -11.63 5.57 17.08
C GLU A 251 -10.56 6.39 16.32
N PHE A 252 -9.97 5.80 15.28
CA PHE A 252 -8.93 6.48 14.52
C PHE A 252 -9.45 7.70 13.75
N ARG A 253 -10.67 7.65 13.22
CA ARG A 253 -11.36 8.82 12.64
C ARG A 253 -11.52 9.92 13.68
N GLY A 254 -11.93 9.61 14.91
CA GLY A 254 -12.04 10.58 15.99
C GLY A 254 -10.73 11.29 16.32
N ARG A 255 -9.58 10.58 16.19
CA ARG A 255 -8.24 11.13 16.40
C ARG A 255 -7.70 11.96 15.23
N THR A 256 -8.27 11.80 14.04
CA THR A 256 -7.74 12.34 12.77
C THR A 256 -8.78 13.11 11.95
N GLY A 257 -9.90 13.46 12.59
CA GLY A 257 -11.03 14.21 12.02
C GLY A 257 -10.73 15.68 11.86
#